data_AF-A0ABD5DZ51-F1
#
_entry.id   AF-A0ABD5DZ51-F1
#
_cell.length_a   1.000
_cell.length_b   1.000
_cell.length_c   1.000
_cell.angle_alpha   90.00
_cell.angle_beta   90.00
_cell.angle_gamma   90.00
#
_symmetry.space_group_name_H-M   'P 1'
#
loop_
_entity.id
_entity.type
_entity.pdbx_description
1 polymer ?
#
loop_
_entity_poly.entity_id
_entity_poly.type
_entity_poly.pdbx_seq_one_letter_code
_entity_poly.pdbx_strand_id
1 'polypeptide(L)' 'LQAARKAMANWGEDELNAALSAHPRIGEKPTGGQAHAALSRQEQSAVDSENERLAQALREGNARYEARFGRVFLIRAK' A
#
# COMPACT_ATOMS: atom_id res chain seq x y z
N LEU A 1 -21.68 5.38 -5.93
CA LEU A 1 -20.62 4.55 -6.57
C LEU A 1 -20.41 4.83 -8.06
N GLN A 2 -21.46 4.96 -8.89
CA GLN A 2 -21.30 5.21 -10.33
C GLN A 2 -20.55 6.53 -10.65
N ALA A 3 -20.89 7.62 -9.96
CA ALA A 3 -20.20 8.90 -10.10
C ALA A 3 -18.69 8.80 -9.78
N ALA A 4 -18.34 8.10 -8.68
CA ALA A 4 -16.93 7.88 -8.30
C ALA A 4 -16.15 7.09 -9.36
N ARG A 5 -16.76 6.04 -9.95
CA ARG A 5 -16.12 5.28 -11.04
C ARG A 5 -15.84 6.15 -12.27
N LYS A 6 -16.78 7.02 -12.64
CA LYS A 6 -16.59 7.97 -13.75
C LYS A 6 -15.48 8.98 -13.45
N ALA A 7 -15.40 9.48 -12.20
CA ALA A 7 -14.40 10.45 -11.79
C ALA A 7 -12.96 9.90 -11.84
N MET A 8 -12.77 8.59 -11.60
CA MET A 8 -11.45 7.94 -11.62
C MET A 8 -11.10 7.32 -12.98
N ALA A 9 -11.98 7.39 -13.98
CA ALA A 9 -11.83 6.67 -15.25
C ALA A 9 -10.61 7.14 -16.07
N ASN A 10 -10.18 8.38 -15.88
CA ASN A 10 -9.08 9.00 -16.62
C ASN A 10 -7.81 9.17 -15.77
N TRP A 11 -7.72 8.50 -14.63
CA TRP A 11 -6.50 8.56 -13.81
C TRP A 11 -5.34 7.93 -14.56
N GLY A 12 -4.23 8.66 -14.61
CA GLY A 12 -2.98 8.26 -15.21
C GLY A 12 -1.90 8.00 -14.17
N GLU A 13 -0.66 8.03 -14.64
CA GLU A 13 0.53 7.78 -13.80
C GLU A 13 0.74 8.87 -12.74
N ASP A 14 0.38 10.12 -13.03
CA ASP A 14 0.52 11.24 -12.10
C ASP A 14 -0.43 11.12 -10.91
N GLU A 15 -1.71 10.85 -11.14
CA GLU A 15 -2.68 10.60 -10.06
C GLU A 15 -2.28 9.36 -9.24
N LEU A 16 -1.78 8.32 -9.91
CA LEU A 16 -1.29 7.13 -9.24
C LEU A 16 -0.11 7.46 -8.31
N ASN A 17 0.94 8.12 -8.82
CA ASN A 17 2.10 8.47 -8.00
C ASN A 17 1.73 9.40 -6.84
N ALA A 18 0.83 10.37 -7.06
CA ALA A 18 0.34 11.26 -6.02
C ALA A 18 -0.40 10.49 -4.91
N ALA A 19 -1.30 9.57 -5.29
CA ALA A 19 -2.03 8.73 -4.34
C ALA A 19 -1.10 7.80 -3.55
N LEU A 20 -0.01 7.33 -4.18
CA LEU A 20 0.96 6.42 -3.56
C LEU A 20 1.94 7.11 -2.60
N SER A 21 2.13 8.43 -2.71
CA SER A 21 3.14 9.17 -1.94
C SER A 21 3.02 9.02 -0.41
N ALA A 22 1.81 8.77 0.09
CA ALA A 22 1.54 8.58 1.52
C ALA A 22 1.16 7.13 1.86
N HIS A 23 1.27 6.17 0.92
CA HIS A 23 0.79 4.81 1.14
C HIS A 23 1.81 3.96 1.92
N PRO A 24 1.42 3.33 3.04
CA PRO A 24 2.30 2.41 3.76
C PRO A 24 2.63 1.19 2.89
N ARG A 25 3.86 0.67 3.04
CA ARG A 25 4.27 -0.59 2.40
C ARG A 25 3.52 -1.76 3.02
N ILE A 26 3.36 -2.85 2.26
CA ILE A 26 2.85 -4.10 2.79
C ILE A 26 3.87 -4.69 3.78
N GLY A 27 3.40 -5.04 4.98
CA GLY A 27 4.23 -5.50 6.08
C GLY A 27 4.71 -4.38 7.01
N GLU A 28 4.53 -3.11 6.64
CA GLU A 28 4.77 -1.96 7.51
C GLU A 28 3.44 -1.51 8.13
N LYS A 29 3.31 -1.67 9.45
CA LYS A 29 2.14 -1.20 10.19
C LYS A 29 2.38 0.27 10.61
N PRO A 30 1.71 1.26 9.99
CA PRO A 30 1.91 2.65 10.36
C PRO A 30 1.48 2.91 11.81
N THR A 31 2.31 3.66 12.54
CA THR A 31 2.02 4.10 13.91
C THR A 31 1.17 5.37 13.90
N GLY A 32 0.33 5.55 14.92
CA GLY A 32 -0.47 6.76 15.10
C GLY A 32 -1.98 6.59 14.87
N GLY A 33 -2.74 7.58 15.36
CA GLY A 33 -4.21 7.57 15.41
C GLY A 33 -4.92 8.17 14.20
N GLN A 34 -4.19 8.55 13.16
CA GLN A 34 -4.78 9.13 11.96
C GLN A 34 -5.64 8.08 11.22
N ALA A 35 -6.74 8.51 10.60
CA ALA A 35 -7.68 7.62 9.91
C ALA A 35 -6.99 6.74 8.85
N HIS A 36 -6.03 7.31 8.12
CA HIS A 36 -5.21 6.59 7.13
C HIS A 36 -4.42 5.42 7.74
N ALA A 37 -3.81 5.64 8.91
CA ALA A 37 -3.07 4.60 9.62
C ALA A 37 -4.00 3.50 10.16
N ALA A 38 -5.21 3.86 10.61
CA ALA A 38 -6.20 2.89 11.06
C ALA A 38 -6.73 2.00 9.92
N LEU A 39 -7.07 2.59 8.77
CA LEU A 39 -7.51 1.86 7.58
C LEU A 39 -6.43 0.91 7.06
N SER A 40 -5.18 1.39 6.95
CA SER A 40 -4.05 0.57 6.51
C SER A 40 -3.83 -0.64 7.43
N ARG A 41 -3.89 -0.48 8.76
CA ARG A 41 -3.80 -1.61 9.70
C ARG A 41 -4.95 -2.59 9.53
N GLN A 42 -6.16 -2.11 9.28
CA GLN A 42 -7.32 -2.97 9.06
C GLN A 42 -7.17 -3.80 7.78
N GLU A 43 -6.74 -3.18 6.68
CA GLU A 43 -6.53 -3.84 5.40
C GLU A 43 -5.40 -4.87 5.47
N GLN A 44 -4.33 -4.60 6.22
CA GLN A 44 -3.21 -5.55 6.39
C GLN A 44 -3.40 -6.54 7.56
N SER A 45 -4.60 -6.65 8.12
CA SER A 45 -4.86 -7.51 9.29
C SER A 45 -4.63 -9.00 9.04
N ALA A 46 -4.71 -9.45 7.78
CA ALA A 46 -4.45 -10.83 7.37
C ALA A 46 -2.96 -11.14 7.15
N VAL A 47 -2.07 -10.13 7.21
CA VAL A 47 -0.63 -10.33 7.09
C VAL A 47 -0.09 -10.81 8.44
N ASP A 48 0.39 -12.05 8.47
CA ASP A 48 1.04 -12.63 9.65
C ASP A 48 2.37 -11.92 9.93
N SER A 49 2.39 -11.05 10.94
CA SER A 49 3.57 -10.27 11.33
C SER A 49 4.57 -11.06 12.18
N GLU A 50 4.16 -12.18 12.77
CA GLU A 50 5.04 -13.01 13.61
C GLU A 50 5.88 -13.98 12.79
N ASN A 51 5.51 -14.18 11.52
CA ASN A 51 6.30 -14.96 10.57
C ASN A 51 7.50 -14.16 10.04
N GLU A 52 8.65 -14.33 10.70
CA GLU A 52 9.89 -13.62 10.34
C GLU A 52 10.32 -13.84 8.88
N ARG A 53 10.10 -15.05 8.33
CA ARG A 53 10.44 -15.37 6.93
C ARG A 53 9.56 -14.58 5.97
N LEU A 54 8.26 -14.49 6.25
CA LEU A 54 7.33 -13.68 5.47
C LEU A 54 7.69 -12.20 5.56
N ALA A 55 7.96 -11.70 6.78
CA ALA A 55 8.34 -10.31 6.99
C ALA A 55 9.62 -9.93 6.22
N GLN A 56 10.63 -10.81 6.19
CA GLN A 56 11.84 -10.60 5.40
C GLN A 56 11.55 -10.60 3.90
N ALA A 57 10.76 -11.56 3.40
CA ALA A 57 10.39 -11.63 1.99
C ALA A 57 9.61 -10.38 1.53
N LEU A 58 8.73 -9.83 2.38
CA LEU A 58 8.01 -8.59 2.13
C LEU A 58 8.97 -7.39 2.03
N ARG A 59 9.93 -7.26 2.95
CA ARG A 59 10.93 -6.18 2.89
C ARG A 59 11.74 -6.21 1.61
N GLU A 60 12.28 -7.38 1.26
CA GLU A 60 13.06 -7.55 0.02
C GLU A 60 12.22 -7.32 -1.24
N GLY A 61 10.98 -7.80 -1.24
CA GLY A 61 10.04 -7.60 -2.34
C GLY A 61 9.72 -6.13 -2.58
N ASN A 62 9.40 -5.38 -1.52
CA ASN A 62 9.15 -3.93 -1.61
C ASN A 62 10.38 -3.20 -2.16
N ALA A 63 11.58 -3.47 -1.64
CA ALA A 63 12.81 -2.83 -2.09
C ALA A 63 13.10 -3.11 -3.58
N ARG A 64 12.92 -4.35 -4.03
CA ARG A 64 13.09 -4.74 -5.44
C ARG A 64 12.06 -4.07 -6.36
N TYR A 65 10.82 -3.91 -5.89
CA TYR A 65 9.76 -3.25 -6.65
C TYR A 65 10.07 -1.75 -6.78
N GLU A 66 10.43 -1.08 -5.69
CA GLU A 66 10.79 0.35 -5.70
C GLU A 66 12.00 0.62 -6.58
N ALA A 67 13.05 -0.22 -6.52
CA ALA A 67 14.21 -0.09 -7.39
C ALA A 67 13.87 -0.22 -8.88
N ARG A 68 12.82 -0.99 -9.22
CA ARG A 68 12.39 -1.20 -10.61
C ARG A 68 11.41 -0.15 -11.11
N PHE A 69 10.52 0.34 -10.25
CA PHE A 69 9.35 1.13 -10.67
C PHE A 69 9.30 2.54 -10.06
N GLY A 70 10.20 2.89 -9.14
CA GLY A 70 10.28 4.22 -8.52
C GLY A 70 9.08 4.59 -7.63
N ARG A 71 8.26 3.62 -7.23
CA ARG A 71 7.06 3.79 -6.40
C ARG A 71 6.84 2.60 -5.48
N VAL A 72 6.09 2.80 -4.39
CA VAL A 72 5.71 1.70 -3.47
C VAL A 72 4.84 0.66 -4.17
N PHE A 73 4.93 -0.59 -3.73
CA PHE A 73 4.06 -1.66 -4.18
C PHE A 73 2.64 -1.49 -3.60
N LEU A 74 1.64 -1.36 -4.47
CA LEU A 74 0.24 -1.25 -4.08
C LEU A 74 -0.55 -2.51 -4.46
N ILE A 75 -1.27 -3.05 -3.48
CA ILE A 75 -2.24 -4.12 -3.67
C ILE A 75 -3.43 -3.90 -2.74
N ARG A 76 -4.61 -4.38 -3.13
CA ARG A 76 -5.76 -4.46 -2.22
C ARG A 76 -5.50 -5.60 -1.22
N ALA A 77 -5.22 -5.27 0.03
CA ALA A 77 -4.89 -6.25 1.08
C ALA A 77 -6.12 -6.86 1.79
N LYS A 78 -7.35 -6.49 1.38
CA LYS A 78 -8.63 -7.01 1.85
C LYS A 78 -9.33 -7.87 0.82
#